data_AF-A0A7Y4Z970-F1
#
_entry.id   AF-A0A7Y4Z970-F1
#
_cell.length_a   1.000
_cell.length_b   1.000
_cell.length_c   1.000
_cell.angle_alpha   90.00
_cell.angle_beta   90.00
_cell.angle_gamma   90.00
#
_symmetry.space_group_name_H-M   'P 1'
#
loop_
_entity.id
_entity.type
_entity.pdbx_description
1 polymer ?
#
loop_
_entity_poly.entity_id
_entity_poly.type
_entity_poly.pdbx_seq_one_letter_code
_entity_poly.pdbx_strand_id
1 'polypeptide(L)'
;MVSESHENFGVEANDKTNRVLLIDLENCPNQVQQLMKNLEQYSHVVVCYAQSGAKIPLDWIVPLTATVNDNRLKVVKMPNGGKNAADFGITFWAGVLMSQLPLQAHFTIVSNDADLDHVVSLLISQQRSAERIGSKKETILLSPEINEPAITVQNRQIQEYCLHLVNHNKNRPAKKETLINNIKSKFKDDGIVPEELFNQLIKECAITLKEVNKITYNEQKIAKLAKI
;
A
#
# COMPACT_ATOMS: atom_id res chain seq x y z
N MET A 1 -33.79 39.07 -19.11
CA MET A 1 -34.76 38.17 -18.43
C MET A 1 -35.01 37.04 -19.41
N VAL A 2 -34.56 35.81 -19.23
CA VAL A 2 -34.55 34.89 -18.07
C VAL A 2 -33.37 33.93 -18.33
N SER A 3 -32.25 34.06 -17.61
CA SER A 3 -31.83 33.30 -16.42
C SER A 3 -31.63 31.79 -16.63
N GLU A 4 -30.42 31.37 -16.23
CA GLU A 4 -29.82 30.04 -16.19
C GLU A 4 -30.68 28.99 -15.48
N SER A 5 -30.50 27.73 -15.88
CA SER A 5 -30.62 26.59 -14.98
C SER A 5 -29.61 25.52 -15.38
N HIS A 6 -28.41 25.66 -14.81
CA HIS A 6 -27.44 24.59 -14.67
C HIS A 6 -28.05 23.50 -13.77
N GLU A 7 -28.42 22.36 -14.34
CA GLU A 7 -28.70 21.16 -13.55
C GLU A 7 -27.38 20.56 -13.08
N ASN A 8 -27.06 20.92 -11.84
CA ASN A 8 -25.98 20.36 -11.05
C ASN A 8 -26.39 18.95 -10.59
N PHE A 9 -26.09 17.93 -11.38
CA PHE A 9 -26.18 16.54 -10.92
C PHE A 9 -25.03 16.29 -9.93
N GLY A 10 -25.36 16.43 -8.65
CA GLY A 10 -24.53 16.02 -7.54
C GLY A 10 -24.15 14.55 -7.68
N VAL A 11 -22.86 14.31 -7.92
CA VAL A 11 -22.27 12.99 -7.71
C VAL A 11 -21.87 12.93 -6.25
N GLU A 12 -22.83 12.60 -5.39
CA GLU A 12 -22.53 12.00 -4.09
C GLU A 12 -22.00 10.58 -4.33
N ALA A 13 -20.72 10.49 -4.71
CA ALA A 13 -20.02 9.22 -4.71
C ALA A 13 -19.71 8.86 -3.26
N ASN A 14 -20.56 8.01 -2.70
CA ASN A 14 -20.31 7.25 -1.49
C ASN A 14 -18.99 6.47 -1.68
N ASP A 15 -17.87 7.03 -1.22
CA ASP A 15 -16.50 6.50 -1.40
C ASP A 15 -16.28 5.28 -0.50
N LYS A 16 -17.02 4.20 -0.77
CA LYS A 16 -16.54 2.86 -0.48
C LYS A 16 -15.37 2.65 -1.43
N THR A 17 -14.19 3.12 -1.02
CA THR A 17 -12.96 3.07 -1.81
C THR A 17 -12.81 1.66 -2.39
N ASN A 18 -12.65 1.55 -3.71
CA ASN A 18 -12.52 0.27 -4.44
C ASN A 18 -11.17 -0.41 -4.10
N ARG A 19 -10.99 -0.79 -2.83
CA ARG A 19 -9.81 -1.48 -2.33
C ARG A 19 -10.06 -2.98 -2.40
N VAL A 20 -9.09 -3.70 -2.91
CA VAL A 20 -9.05 -5.15 -3.04
C VAL A 20 -7.98 -5.67 -2.10
N LEU A 21 -8.33 -6.70 -1.33
CA LEU A 21 -7.40 -7.46 -0.51
C LEU A 21 -7.24 -8.86 -1.09
N LEU A 22 -6.01 -9.24 -1.45
CA LEU A 22 -5.67 -10.57 -1.92
C LEU A 22 -4.76 -11.22 -0.88
N ILE A 23 -5.19 -12.33 -0.30
CA ILE A 23 -4.48 -13.02 0.78
C ILE A 23 -3.98 -14.36 0.27
N ASP A 24 -2.67 -14.54 0.37
CA ASP A 24 -2.03 -15.85 0.31
C ASP A 24 -2.17 -16.50 1.69
N LEU A 25 -2.99 -17.53 1.81
CA LEU A 25 -3.22 -18.17 3.11
C LEU A 25 -2.00 -18.95 3.61
N GLU A 26 -1.18 -19.48 2.70
CA GLU A 26 -0.03 -20.33 3.06
C GLU A 26 1.20 -19.51 3.43
N ASN A 27 1.33 -18.32 2.85
CA ASN A 27 2.47 -17.43 3.07
C ASN A 27 2.08 -16.12 3.78
N CYS A 28 0.99 -16.13 4.56
CA CYS A 28 0.47 -14.94 5.23
C CYS A 28 1.41 -14.45 6.36
N PRO A 29 1.73 -13.14 6.46
CA PRO A 29 2.47 -12.57 7.59
C PRO A 29 1.64 -12.56 8.88
N ASN A 30 2.33 -12.61 10.02
CA ASN A 30 1.71 -12.48 11.35
C ASN A 30 0.97 -11.15 11.55
N GLN A 31 1.37 -10.09 10.82
CA GLN A 31 0.78 -8.75 10.88
C GLN A 31 -0.61 -8.66 10.25
N VAL A 32 -1.08 -9.71 9.58
CA VAL A 32 -2.43 -9.80 9.01
C VAL A 32 -3.54 -9.49 10.01
N GLN A 33 -3.32 -9.74 11.30
CA GLN A 33 -4.30 -9.42 12.35
C GLN A 33 -4.71 -7.94 12.37
N GLN A 34 -3.79 -7.02 12.04
CA GLN A 34 -4.12 -5.60 11.94
C GLN A 34 -4.97 -5.28 10.70
N LEU A 35 -4.73 -5.98 9.59
CA LEU A 35 -5.55 -5.87 8.38
C LEU A 35 -6.96 -6.42 8.62
N MET A 36 -7.09 -7.50 9.38
CA MET A 36 -8.39 -8.07 9.75
C MET A 36 -9.25 -7.06 10.52
N LYS A 37 -8.66 -6.22 11.37
CA LYS A 37 -9.39 -5.16 12.10
C LYS A 37 -9.97 -4.07 11.20
N ASN A 38 -9.43 -3.90 9.99
CA ASN A 38 -9.80 -2.84 9.06
C ASN A 38 -10.38 -3.41 7.76
N LEU A 39 -11.07 -4.57 7.80
CA LEU A 39 -11.65 -5.19 6.61
C LEU A 39 -12.77 -4.37 5.95
N GLU A 40 -13.37 -3.44 6.68
CA GLU A 40 -14.44 -2.56 6.18
C GLU A 40 -13.97 -1.65 5.03
N GLN A 41 -12.67 -1.30 4.99
CA GLN A 41 -12.11 -0.48 3.92
C GLN A 41 -12.03 -1.23 2.57
N TYR A 42 -12.09 -2.57 2.59
CA TYR A 42 -11.91 -3.41 1.41
C TYR A 42 -13.26 -3.76 0.78
N SER A 43 -13.51 -3.24 -0.40
CA SER A 43 -14.66 -3.61 -1.23
C SER A 43 -14.66 -5.09 -1.62
N HIS A 44 -13.48 -5.71 -1.75
CA HIS A 44 -13.31 -7.10 -2.16
C HIS A 44 -12.19 -7.76 -1.36
N VAL A 45 -12.40 -8.99 -0.92
CA VAL A 45 -11.41 -9.80 -0.22
C VAL A 45 -11.36 -11.18 -0.88
N VAL A 46 -10.18 -11.60 -1.33
CA VAL A 46 -9.96 -12.92 -1.93
C VAL A 46 -8.88 -13.64 -1.13
N VAL A 47 -9.17 -14.84 -0.65
CA VAL A 47 -8.23 -15.71 0.06
C VAL A 47 -7.92 -16.89 -0.85
N CYS A 48 -6.68 -17.03 -1.29
CA CYS A 48 -6.21 -18.12 -2.13
C CYS A 48 -5.42 -19.14 -1.30
N TYR A 49 -5.64 -20.43 -1.55
CA TYR A 49 -4.91 -21.51 -0.89
C TYR A 49 -4.88 -22.78 -1.76
N ALA A 50 -3.85 -23.60 -1.62
CA ALA A 50 -3.65 -24.78 -2.46
C ALA A 50 -3.75 -26.09 -1.68
N GLN A 51 -3.25 -26.13 -0.46
CA GLN A 51 -3.17 -27.35 0.34
C GLN A 51 -4.52 -27.70 0.98
N SER A 52 -4.87 -28.99 0.91
CA SER A 52 -6.02 -29.52 1.65
C SER A 52 -5.66 -29.56 3.14
N GLY A 53 -6.36 -28.77 3.94
CA GLY A 53 -6.08 -28.62 5.38
C GLY A 53 -5.54 -27.25 5.80
N ALA A 54 -5.50 -26.27 4.88
CA ALA A 54 -5.19 -24.90 5.24
C ALA A 54 -6.09 -24.41 6.39
N LYS A 55 -5.46 -23.88 7.45
CA LYS A 55 -6.14 -23.49 8.69
C LYS A 55 -6.34 -21.99 8.68
N ILE A 56 -7.60 -21.57 8.82
CA ILE A 56 -7.92 -20.17 9.13
C ILE A 56 -7.82 -20.01 10.65
N PRO A 57 -7.02 -19.06 11.17
CA PRO A 57 -7.00 -18.76 12.59
C PRO A 57 -8.40 -18.38 13.10
N LEU A 58 -8.78 -18.85 14.28
CA LEU A 58 -10.13 -18.60 14.83
C LEU A 58 -10.41 -17.09 14.96
N ASP A 59 -9.39 -16.31 15.29
CA ASP A 59 -9.45 -14.85 15.42
C ASP A 59 -9.83 -14.14 14.11
N TRP A 60 -9.77 -14.82 12.96
CA TRP A 60 -10.21 -14.29 11.68
C TRP A 60 -11.71 -14.45 11.44
N ILE A 61 -12.39 -15.35 12.15
CA ILE A 61 -13.80 -15.65 11.89
C ILE A 61 -14.66 -14.41 12.12
N VAL A 62 -14.48 -13.72 13.25
CA VAL A 62 -15.31 -12.55 13.58
C VAL A 62 -15.14 -11.43 12.54
N PRO A 63 -13.91 -10.98 12.19
CA PRO A 63 -13.74 -9.96 11.15
C PRO A 63 -14.21 -10.39 9.75
N LEU A 64 -14.08 -11.67 9.39
CA LEU A 64 -14.57 -12.18 8.10
C LEU A 64 -16.10 -12.32 8.03
N THR A 65 -16.79 -12.42 9.17
CA THR A 65 -18.25 -12.62 9.17
C THR A 65 -18.98 -11.44 8.53
N ALA A 66 -18.51 -10.21 8.78
CA ALA A 66 -19.08 -9.02 8.13
C ALA A 66 -18.85 -9.02 6.61
N THR A 67 -17.67 -9.46 6.14
CA THR A 67 -17.37 -9.49 4.70
C THR A 67 -18.10 -10.61 3.97
N VAL A 68 -18.38 -11.74 4.63
CA VAL A 68 -19.23 -12.82 4.12
C VAL A 68 -20.65 -12.32 3.91
N ASN A 69 -21.25 -11.68 4.90
CA ASN A 69 -22.63 -11.18 4.83
C ASN A 69 -22.82 -10.16 3.70
N ASP A 70 -21.78 -9.36 3.39
CA ASP A 70 -21.79 -8.38 2.32
C ASP A 70 -21.43 -8.97 0.93
N ASN A 71 -21.24 -10.28 0.80
CA ASN A 71 -20.74 -10.96 -0.42
C ASN A 71 -19.40 -10.41 -0.94
N ARG A 72 -18.56 -9.87 -0.04
CA ARG A 72 -17.24 -9.29 -0.39
C ARG A 72 -16.10 -10.29 -0.29
N LEU A 73 -16.30 -11.43 0.37
CA LEU A 73 -15.28 -12.46 0.57
C LEU A 73 -15.39 -13.58 -0.47
N LYS A 74 -14.27 -13.93 -1.11
CA LYS A 74 -14.10 -15.14 -1.90
C LYS A 74 -12.98 -16.00 -1.31
N VAL A 75 -13.28 -17.23 -0.95
CA VAL A 75 -12.29 -18.22 -0.51
C VAL A 75 -12.08 -19.21 -1.64
N VAL A 76 -10.87 -19.25 -2.18
CA VAL A 76 -10.55 -19.91 -3.44
C VAL A 76 -9.52 -20.99 -3.20
N LYS A 77 -9.99 -22.24 -3.21
CA LYS A 77 -9.12 -23.42 -3.22
C LYS A 77 -8.60 -23.65 -4.63
N MET A 78 -7.30 -23.83 -4.79
CA MET A 78 -6.72 -24.18 -6.08
C MET A 78 -7.12 -25.62 -6.45
N PRO A 79 -7.55 -25.87 -7.70
CA PRO A 79 -8.00 -27.20 -8.12
C PRO A 79 -6.87 -28.22 -8.12
N ASN A 80 -5.66 -27.75 -8.45
CA ASN A 80 -4.43 -28.53 -8.41
C ASN A 80 -3.50 -27.89 -7.37
N GLY A 81 -2.93 -28.73 -6.49
CA GLY A 81 -1.90 -28.30 -5.56
C GLY A 81 -0.56 -28.06 -6.27
N GLY A 82 0.34 -27.33 -5.63
CA GLY A 82 1.68 -27.06 -6.15
C GLY A 82 2.32 -25.88 -5.43
N LYS A 83 3.65 -25.78 -5.47
CA LYS A 83 4.42 -24.77 -4.74
C LYS A 83 3.92 -23.34 -4.98
N ASN A 84 3.51 -23.03 -6.21
CA ASN A 84 3.09 -21.68 -6.63
C ASN A 84 1.58 -21.60 -6.93
N ALA A 85 0.80 -22.61 -6.52
CA ALA A 85 -0.61 -22.68 -6.89
C ALA A 85 -1.41 -21.49 -6.33
N ALA A 86 -1.13 -21.08 -5.09
CA ALA A 86 -1.75 -19.90 -4.49
C ALA A 86 -1.42 -18.61 -5.28
N ASP A 87 -0.17 -18.46 -5.74
CA ASP A 87 0.28 -17.31 -6.53
C ASP A 87 -0.48 -17.18 -7.85
N PHE A 88 -0.73 -18.31 -8.52
CA PHE A 88 -1.56 -18.34 -9.73
C PHE A 88 -3.00 -17.92 -9.42
N GLY A 89 -3.55 -18.36 -8.30
CA GLY A 89 -4.86 -17.91 -7.83
C GLY A 89 -4.91 -16.40 -7.59
N ILE A 90 -3.92 -15.85 -6.90
CA ILE A 90 -3.79 -14.40 -6.65
C ILE A 90 -3.65 -13.64 -7.96
N THR A 91 -2.76 -14.08 -8.85
CA THR A 91 -2.54 -13.44 -10.16
C THR A 91 -3.81 -13.42 -11.00
N PHE A 92 -4.51 -14.55 -11.07
CA PHE A 92 -5.78 -14.67 -11.80
C PHE A 92 -6.84 -13.71 -11.24
N TRP A 93 -7.08 -13.73 -9.93
CA TRP A 93 -8.09 -12.87 -9.31
C TRP A 93 -7.73 -11.39 -9.33
N ALA A 94 -6.45 -11.04 -9.22
CA ALA A 94 -5.97 -9.68 -9.44
C ALA A 94 -6.36 -9.18 -10.84
N GLY A 95 -6.11 -9.99 -11.88
CA GLY A 95 -6.48 -9.66 -13.26
C GLY A 95 -7.99 -9.54 -13.47
N VAL A 96 -8.78 -10.49 -12.94
CA VAL A 96 -10.24 -10.46 -13.01
C VAL A 96 -10.78 -9.19 -12.36
N LEU A 97 -10.38 -8.88 -11.13
CA LEU A 97 -10.86 -7.71 -10.41
C LEU A 97 -10.36 -6.40 -11.03
N MET A 98 -9.13 -6.37 -11.53
CA MET A 98 -8.62 -5.22 -12.31
C MET A 98 -9.53 -4.93 -13.50
N SER A 99 -9.98 -5.96 -14.23
CA SER A 99 -10.87 -5.77 -15.40
C SER A 99 -12.28 -5.29 -15.02
N GLN A 100 -12.75 -5.62 -13.83
CA GLN A 100 -14.11 -5.31 -13.36
C GLN A 100 -14.20 -3.98 -12.62
N LEU A 101 -13.11 -3.54 -12.01
CA LEU A 101 -13.10 -2.37 -11.12
C LEU A 101 -12.58 -1.09 -11.81
N PRO A 102 -13.06 0.09 -11.36
CA PRO A 102 -12.58 1.39 -11.86
C PRO A 102 -11.08 1.59 -11.70
N LEU A 103 -10.46 2.43 -12.55
CA LEU A 103 -9.01 2.64 -12.64
C LEU A 103 -8.35 2.97 -11.28
N GLN A 104 -9.03 3.75 -10.45
CA GLN A 104 -8.60 4.17 -9.13
C GLN A 104 -8.59 3.06 -8.07
N ALA A 105 -9.02 1.83 -8.42
CA ALA A 105 -8.98 0.70 -7.51
C ALA A 105 -7.56 0.43 -6.99
N HIS A 106 -7.47 0.09 -5.71
CA HIS A 106 -6.22 -0.21 -5.03
C HIS A 106 -6.13 -1.69 -4.68
N PHE A 107 -4.98 -2.31 -4.89
CA PHE A 107 -4.75 -3.73 -4.63
C PHE A 107 -3.71 -3.93 -3.53
N THR A 108 -4.13 -4.52 -2.42
CA THR A 108 -3.22 -4.97 -1.36
C THR A 108 -3.05 -6.48 -1.46
N ILE A 109 -1.82 -6.94 -1.69
CA ILE A 109 -1.47 -8.37 -1.68
C ILE A 109 -0.80 -8.70 -0.34
N VAL A 110 -1.26 -9.73 0.35
CA VAL A 110 -0.76 -10.14 1.66
C VAL A 110 -0.07 -11.49 1.52
N SER A 111 1.26 -11.48 1.55
CA SER A 111 2.11 -12.66 1.43
C SER A 111 3.56 -12.31 1.77
N ASN A 112 4.32 -13.21 2.40
CA ASN A 112 5.77 -13.06 2.51
C ASN A 112 6.49 -13.45 1.23
N ASP A 113 5.81 -14.06 0.26
CA ASP A 113 6.42 -14.41 -1.03
C ASP A 113 6.75 -13.15 -1.84
N ALA A 114 8.03 -12.99 -2.18
CA ALA A 114 8.49 -11.86 -2.98
C ALA A 114 8.20 -12.03 -4.46
N ASP A 115 7.95 -13.26 -4.94
CA ASP A 115 7.61 -13.49 -6.35
C ASP A 115 6.29 -12.80 -6.73
N LEU A 116 5.40 -12.56 -5.75
CA LEU A 116 4.18 -11.79 -5.92
C LEU A 116 4.40 -10.29 -6.19
N ASP A 117 5.62 -9.76 -6.00
CA ASP A 117 5.99 -8.40 -6.43
C ASP A 117 5.90 -8.23 -7.96
N HIS A 118 5.95 -9.34 -8.72
CA HIS A 118 5.62 -9.33 -10.15
C HIS A 118 4.17 -8.93 -10.41
N VAL A 119 3.22 -9.41 -9.60
CA VAL A 119 1.79 -9.06 -9.74
C VAL A 119 1.57 -7.58 -9.41
N VAL A 120 2.22 -7.09 -8.35
CA VAL A 120 2.21 -5.65 -8.01
C VAL A 120 2.72 -4.81 -9.18
N SER A 121 3.86 -5.21 -9.77
CA SER A 121 4.46 -4.51 -10.91
C SER A 121 3.55 -4.52 -12.14
N LEU A 122 2.88 -5.65 -12.42
CA LEU A 122 1.91 -5.75 -13.52
C LEU A 122 0.71 -4.83 -13.30
N LEU A 123 0.13 -4.81 -12.10
CA LEU A 123 -0.98 -3.91 -11.76
C LEU A 123 -0.59 -2.44 -11.93
N ILE A 124 0.60 -2.05 -11.44
CA ILE A 124 1.13 -0.69 -11.60
C ILE A 124 1.36 -0.34 -13.07
N SER A 125 1.87 -1.28 -13.88
CA SER A 125 2.04 -1.07 -15.33
C SER A 125 0.71 -0.79 -16.05
N GLN A 126 -0.41 -1.32 -15.51
CA GLN A 126 -1.77 -1.06 -15.96
C GLN A 126 -2.42 0.15 -15.26
N GLN A 127 -1.60 1.05 -14.71
CA GLN A 127 -2.01 2.29 -14.05
C GLN A 127 -2.89 2.07 -12.80
N ARG A 128 -2.78 0.90 -12.15
CA ARG A 128 -3.42 0.65 -10.86
C ARG A 128 -2.48 1.00 -9.71
N SER A 129 -3.05 1.30 -8.56
CA SER A 129 -2.27 1.37 -7.32
C SER A 129 -2.22 -0.01 -6.68
N ALA A 130 -1.04 -0.47 -6.28
CA ALA A 130 -0.87 -1.79 -5.69
C ALA A 130 0.31 -1.82 -4.70
N GLU A 131 0.23 -2.70 -3.70
CA GLU A 131 1.30 -2.95 -2.74
C GLU A 131 1.29 -4.42 -2.28
N ARG A 132 2.45 -4.90 -1.83
CA ARG A 132 2.56 -6.18 -1.10
C ARG A 132 2.91 -5.93 0.36
N ILE A 133 2.21 -6.62 1.25
CA ILE A 133 2.45 -6.65 2.69
C ILE A 133 2.99 -8.03 3.05
N GLY A 134 4.27 -8.07 3.40
CA GLY A 134 4.95 -9.24 3.98
C GLY A 134 5.51 -8.92 5.36
N SER A 135 5.99 -9.94 6.05
CA SER A 135 6.67 -9.78 7.34
C SER A 135 7.94 -8.98 7.11
N LYS A 136 8.06 -7.82 7.74
CA LYS A 136 9.37 -7.17 7.87
C LYS A 136 10.27 -8.14 8.64
N LYS A 137 11.37 -8.60 8.03
CA LYS A 137 12.49 -9.14 8.82
C LYS A 137 12.93 -8.01 9.72
N GLU A 138 12.54 -8.05 11.00
CA GLU A 138 13.21 -7.27 12.02
C GLU A 138 14.66 -7.77 12.03
N THR A 139 15.55 -6.99 11.43
CA THR A 139 16.97 -7.10 11.76
C THR A 139 17.06 -6.67 13.21
N ILE A 140 17.08 -7.66 14.10
CA ILE A 140 17.38 -7.47 15.52
C ILE A 140 18.83 -6.98 15.57
N LEU A 141 19.02 -5.66 15.50
CA LEU A 141 20.25 -5.03 15.96
C LEU A 141 20.13 -4.94 17.47
N LEU A 142 20.78 -5.89 18.14
CA LEU A 142 21.07 -5.83 19.56
C LEU A 142 21.89 -4.56 19.83
N SER A 143 21.32 -3.57 20.48
CA SER A 143 22.09 -2.58 21.21
C SER A 143 21.35 -2.21 22.52
N PRO A 144 22.12 -2.01 23.61
CA PRO A 144 21.56 -1.86 24.93
C PRO A 144 20.98 -0.46 25.14
N GLU A 145 19.82 -0.46 25.78
CA GLU A 145 19.31 0.55 26.72
C GLU A 145 18.96 1.99 26.23
N ILE A 146 17.70 2.33 26.54
CA ILE A 146 17.09 3.64 26.87
C ILE A 146 16.49 4.53 25.75
N ASN A 147 15.15 4.40 25.61
CA ASN A 147 14.11 5.42 25.35
C ASN A 147 14.07 6.24 24.04
N GLU A 148 13.42 5.67 23.01
CA GLU A 148 12.22 6.19 22.29
C GLU A 148 11.95 5.23 21.10
N PRO A 149 10.70 4.87 20.77
CA PRO A 149 10.48 3.88 19.71
C PRO A 149 10.94 4.43 18.36
N ALA A 150 11.81 3.71 17.64
CA ALA A 150 12.35 4.13 16.33
C ALA A 150 11.27 4.53 15.30
N ILE A 151 10.04 4.03 15.49
CA ILE A 151 8.84 4.39 14.72
C ILE A 151 8.46 5.87 14.86
N THR A 152 8.65 6.51 16.02
CA THR A 152 8.39 7.95 16.21
C THR A 152 9.46 8.83 15.56
N VAL A 153 10.72 8.40 15.54
CA VAL A 153 11.83 9.14 14.91
C VAL A 153 11.68 9.13 13.39
N GLN A 154 11.36 7.97 12.80
CA GLN A 154 11.17 7.83 11.36
C GLN A 154 9.95 8.63 10.86
N ASN A 155 8.86 8.66 11.64
CA ASN A 155 7.71 9.53 11.35
C ASN A 155 8.05 11.02 11.44
N ARG A 156 8.89 11.43 12.40
CA ARG A 156 9.35 12.82 12.53
C ARG A 156 10.17 13.26 11.30
N GLN A 157 11.06 12.40 10.80
CA GLN A 157 11.92 12.71 9.64
C GLN A 157 11.10 12.87 8.34
N ILE A 158 10.10 12.01 8.12
CA ILE A 158 9.18 12.15 6.98
C ILE A 158 8.40 13.46 7.09
N GLN A 159 7.86 13.75 8.28
CA GLN A 159 7.10 14.97 8.53
C GLN A 159 7.97 16.21 8.28
N GLU A 160 9.19 16.25 8.82
CA GLU A 160 10.12 17.37 8.65
C GLU A 160 10.53 17.56 7.19
N TYR A 161 10.78 16.48 6.47
CA TYR A 161 11.13 16.56 5.06
C TYR A 161 9.94 16.98 4.19
N CYS A 162 8.73 16.49 4.49
CA CYS A 162 7.52 16.95 3.80
C CYS A 162 7.27 18.45 4.04
N LEU A 163 7.50 18.95 5.26
CA LEU A 163 7.44 20.38 5.57
C LEU A 163 8.46 21.18 4.75
N HIS A 164 9.69 20.67 4.62
CA HIS A 164 10.71 21.26 3.76
C HIS A 164 10.25 21.31 2.29
N LEU A 165 9.64 20.23 1.78
CA LEU A 165 9.09 20.20 0.42
C LEU A 165 7.96 21.23 0.24
N VAL A 166 7.07 21.41 1.21
CA VAL A 166 6.03 22.46 1.16
C VAL A 166 6.66 23.85 1.02
N ASN A 167 7.66 24.14 1.86
CA ASN A 167 8.33 25.45 1.88
C ASN A 167 9.14 25.76 0.61
N HIS A 168 9.55 24.73 -0.14
CA HIS A 168 10.37 24.85 -1.35
C HIS A 168 9.66 24.36 -2.63
N ASN A 169 8.33 24.53 -2.72
CA ASN A 169 7.51 24.00 -3.82
C ASN A 169 7.98 24.40 -5.25
N LYS A 170 8.58 25.57 -5.45
CA LYS A 170 9.08 26.04 -6.75
C LYS A 170 10.40 25.41 -7.18
N ASN A 171 11.22 24.93 -6.24
CA ASN A 171 12.59 24.48 -6.48
C ASN A 171 12.82 23.02 -6.08
N ARG A 172 11.77 22.19 -6.15
CA ARG A 172 11.88 20.79 -5.74
C ARG A 172 12.74 19.96 -6.71
N PRO A 173 13.55 19.02 -6.22
CA PRO A 173 14.32 18.11 -7.06
C PRO A 173 13.48 17.33 -8.07
N ALA A 174 13.72 17.51 -9.37
CA ALA A 174 12.95 16.79 -10.40
C ALA A 174 13.47 15.36 -10.68
N LYS A 175 14.63 14.98 -10.11
CA LYS A 175 15.32 13.71 -10.39
C LYS A 175 15.66 12.96 -9.10
N LYS A 176 15.63 11.62 -9.17
CA LYS A 176 15.97 10.71 -8.06
C LYS A 176 17.26 11.09 -7.34
N GLU A 177 18.36 11.15 -8.09
CA GLU A 177 19.70 11.45 -7.55
C GLU A 177 19.75 12.83 -6.88
N THR A 178 19.08 13.82 -7.47
CA THR A 178 18.99 15.17 -6.91
C THR A 178 18.18 15.19 -5.61
N LEU A 179 17.12 14.40 -5.51
CA LEU A 179 16.33 14.29 -4.29
C LEU A 179 17.12 13.60 -3.18
N ILE A 180 17.82 12.51 -3.48
CA ILE A 180 18.67 11.80 -2.52
C ILE A 180 19.78 12.73 -1.99
N ASN A 181 20.43 13.49 -2.88
CA ASN A 181 21.44 14.48 -2.46
C ASN A 181 20.84 15.62 -1.63
N ASN A 182 19.61 16.04 -1.92
CA ASN A 182 18.91 17.04 -1.14
C ASN A 182 18.56 16.51 0.27
N ILE A 183 18.05 15.28 0.38
CA ILE A 183 17.82 14.58 1.65
C ILE A 183 19.13 14.52 2.44
N LYS A 184 20.21 14.02 1.82
CA LYS A 184 21.54 13.94 2.42
C LYS A 184 22.01 15.30 2.92
N SER A 185 21.75 16.38 2.17
CA SER A 185 22.15 17.72 2.58
C SER A 185 21.34 18.30 3.73
N LYS A 186 20.06 17.92 3.88
CA LYS A 186 19.18 18.38 4.95
C LYS A 186 19.49 17.71 6.29
N PHE A 187 19.90 16.45 6.25
CA PHE A 187 20.07 15.57 7.42
C PHE A 187 21.53 15.11 7.61
N LYS A 188 22.52 15.94 7.20
CA LYS A 188 23.95 15.58 7.17
C LYS A 188 24.48 14.99 8.50
N ASP A 189 23.92 15.42 9.62
CA ASP A 189 24.39 15.07 10.97
C ASP A 189 23.41 14.16 11.74
N ASP A 190 22.29 13.77 11.13
CA ASP A 190 21.20 13.04 11.81
C ASP A 190 21.28 11.51 11.67
N GLY A 191 22.38 11.00 11.10
CA GLY A 191 22.62 9.55 10.95
C GLY A 191 21.63 8.83 10.01
N ILE A 192 20.90 9.57 9.18
CA ILE A 192 19.86 9.03 8.30
C ILE A 192 20.50 8.42 7.04
N VAL A 193 19.97 7.27 6.60
CA VAL A 193 20.24 6.72 5.27
C VAL A 193 19.30 7.39 4.26
N PRO A 194 19.79 8.28 3.36
CA PRO A 194 18.93 9.07 2.46
C PRO A 194 18.00 8.23 1.58
N GLU A 195 18.46 7.06 1.17
CA GLU A 195 17.73 6.10 0.35
C GLU A 195 16.52 5.53 1.09
N GLU A 196 16.60 5.35 2.41
CA GLU A 196 15.48 4.86 3.22
C GLU A 196 14.37 5.90 3.30
N LEU A 197 14.71 7.17 3.55
CA LEU A 197 13.73 8.25 3.56
C LEU A 197 13.10 8.45 2.18
N PHE A 198 13.89 8.33 1.11
CA PHE A 198 13.39 8.36 -0.27
C PHE A 198 12.36 7.25 -0.54
N ASN A 199 12.70 6.00 -0.19
CA ASN A 199 11.79 4.86 -0.35
C ASN A 199 10.51 5.03 0.48
N GLN A 200 10.65 5.61 1.67
CA GLN A 200 9.53 5.88 2.54
C GLN A 200 8.60 6.97 1.97
N LEU A 201 9.13 8.01 1.32
CA LEU A 201 8.32 9.01 0.59
C LEU A 201 7.54 8.40 -0.58
N ILE A 202 8.12 7.41 -1.27
CA ILE A 202 7.42 6.65 -2.32
C ILE A 202 6.30 5.82 -1.69
N LYS A 203 6.61 5.10 -0.62
CA LYS A 203 5.65 4.24 0.10
C LYS A 203 4.43 5.04 0.59
N GLU A 204 4.66 6.21 1.18
CA GLU A 204 3.59 7.10 1.64
C GLU A 204 2.89 7.87 0.49
N CYS A 205 3.27 7.59 -0.77
CA CYS A 205 2.78 8.24 -1.98
C CYS A 205 2.97 9.76 -2.00
N ALA A 206 3.93 10.28 -1.24
CA ALA A 206 4.31 11.69 -1.27
C ALA A 206 5.01 12.05 -2.58
N ILE A 207 5.78 11.09 -3.12
CA ILE A 207 6.45 11.18 -4.42
C ILE A 207 6.18 9.92 -5.24
N THR A 208 6.25 10.06 -6.56
CA THR A 208 6.18 8.95 -7.52
C THR A 208 7.30 9.09 -8.54
N LEU A 209 7.87 7.97 -8.98
CA LEU A 209 8.82 7.95 -10.09
C LEU A 209 8.06 7.72 -11.40
N LYS A 210 8.16 8.68 -12.32
CA LYS A 210 7.76 8.53 -13.72
C LYS A 210 9.02 8.34 -14.55
N GLU A 211 9.00 7.39 -15.48
CA GLU A 211 10.19 6.99 -16.24
C GLU A 211 11.37 6.61 -15.30
N VAL A 212 12.53 6.27 -15.85
CA VAL A 212 13.63 5.70 -15.04
C VAL A 212 14.15 6.66 -13.95
N ASN A 213 13.89 7.98 -14.04
CA ASN A 213 14.50 8.95 -13.12
C ASN A 213 13.71 10.23 -12.78
N LYS A 214 12.50 10.44 -13.28
CA LYS A 214 11.75 11.70 -13.07
C LYS A 214 10.82 11.60 -11.87
N ILE A 215 10.86 12.58 -10.96
CA ILE A 215 9.99 12.60 -9.77
C ILE A 215 8.74 13.43 -10.05
N THR A 216 7.59 12.93 -9.62
CA THR A 216 6.34 13.68 -9.51
C THR A 216 5.91 13.76 -8.06
N TYR A 217 5.48 14.93 -7.60
CA TYR A 217 5.08 15.18 -6.22
C TYR A 217 3.56 15.13 -6.07
N ASN A 218 3.09 14.52 -4.98
CA ASN A 218 1.68 14.54 -4.59
C ASN A 218 1.47 15.58 -3.49
N GLU A 219 1.04 16.79 -3.88
CA GLU A 219 0.87 17.92 -2.96
C GLU A 219 -0.06 17.59 -1.78
N GLN A 220 -1.16 16.87 -2.04
CA GLN A 220 -2.13 16.52 -0.99
C GLN A 220 -1.53 15.57 0.05
N LYS A 221 -0.74 14.59 -0.40
CA LYS A 221 -0.05 13.66 0.51
C LYS A 221 1.08 14.34 1.26
N ILE A 222 1.84 15.21 0.59
CA ILE A 222 2.92 15.99 1.22
C ILE A 222 2.35 16.91 2.32
N ALA A 223 1.26 17.64 2.04
CA ALA A 223 0.60 18.49 3.04
C ALA A 223 0.10 17.68 4.24
N LYS A 224 -0.58 16.55 3.98
CA LYS A 224 -1.06 15.64 5.02
C LYS A 224 0.07 15.11 5.90
N LEU A 225 1.19 14.69 5.32
CA LEU A 225 2.36 14.19 6.04
C LEU A 225 3.11 15.31 6.78
N ALA A 226 3.10 16.53 6.25
CA ALA A 226 3.61 17.72 6.93
C ALA A 226 2.70 18.18 8.10
N LYS A 227 1.48 17.62 8.20
CA LYS A 227 0.40 18.06 9.11
C LYS A 227 -0.01 19.52 8.89
N ILE A 228 -0.10 19.91 7.62
CA ILE A 228 -0.62 21.20 7.14
C ILE A 228 -1.98 20.98 6.47
#